data_AF-A0A8J4B4C4-F1
#
_entry.id   AF-A0A8J4B4C4-F1
#
_cell.length_a   1.000
_cell.length_b   1.000
_cell.length_c   1.000
_cell.angle_alpha   90.00
_cell.angle_beta   90.00
_cell.angle_gamma   90.00
#
_symmetry.space_group_name_H-M   'P 1'
#
loop_
_entity.id
_entity.type
_entity.pdbx_description
1 polymer ?
#
loop_
_entity_poly.entity_id
_entity_poly.type
_entity_poly.pdbx_seq_one_letter_code
_entity_poly.pdbx_strand_id
1 'polypeptide(L)'
;MLHQRSLGRSAPTSLQHHGGWLGVLPRSRVLREPRSYSVASCPHNPIGDLCRKTALVRASTGGDAAALGSGDGPSPALRGPADGAWTPEYIRERVRQQEVEEETKLAKDLTRPFQEDPEGLYNYVDHAYEEAQLLDELAGELPLPSYPAAAANDIIGMGSWRLKSYVDPVIEFMVTRIEGCWREILDEDLCLYPRDKWKSVGWDLVDSEDPKRELEGFSWADIPDPVKGAEGYPRLQLENRVYCSRVFRKLHVEVGIRQDGMQVLHVVVYPRYNYDMPIFGLDLVLVNGRVTLAVVDCCPVRHGLKLPPQYMETMALLQRTFMEDQDPAARSIPDWGVSTFSPLALCIKPSTPEELAAFAKYAVALHRAYLTLSLNAAPVVAGPGDRRAAAKLQELLDGQKRFCENQLENKKTRRVLEAAFGKEWTDEYMSKLMFDFDPSYEPPYFDESLDRLYKFFDESLTPQGMAAYNQELEMAAEEARVSETLDKAAAGGPVSREKLNLAMQFLYESDPTFRAAVETLSWGKEVPSEELLTEEFLQLITSPGS
;
A
#
# COMPACT_ATOMS: atom_id res chain seq x y z
N MET A 1 12.61 -13.82 78.19
CA MET A 1 12.41 -14.29 76.81
C MET A 1 13.15 -13.31 75.91
N LEU A 2 14.43 -13.58 75.58
CA LEU A 2 14.91 -14.29 74.38
C LEU A 2 14.60 -13.44 73.11
N HIS A 3 15.53 -12.94 72.28
CA HIS A 3 16.97 -13.16 72.10
C HIS A 3 17.65 -11.94 71.41
N GLN A 4 18.98 -11.84 71.54
CA GLN A 4 19.93 -10.77 71.13
C GLN A 4 20.07 -10.63 69.58
N ARG A 5 20.24 -9.45 68.94
CA ARG A 5 21.32 -8.43 68.84
C ARG A 5 22.60 -8.79 68.03
N SER A 6 22.94 -7.87 67.11
CA SER A 6 24.28 -7.47 66.56
C SER A 6 24.80 -8.24 65.33
N LEU A 7 24.97 -7.60 64.15
CA LEU A 7 26.07 -6.72 63.65
C LEU A 7 27.35 -7.48 63.21
N GLY A 8 27.81 -7.27 61.97
CA GLY A 8 29.21 -7.55 61.61
C GLY A 8 29.56 -7.73 60.13
N ARG A 9 30.30 -6.75 59.60
CA ARG A 9 31.05 -6.64 58.32
C ARG A 9 31.88 -7.87 57.90
N SER A 10 32.15 -8.03 56.59
CA SER A 10 33.45 -7.80 55.90
C SER A 10 33.59 -8.61 54.58
N ALA A 11 34.25 -8.01 53.58
CA ALA A 11 34.68 -8.60 52.30
C ALA A 11 35.90 -9.54 52.49
N PRO A 12 36.49 -10.27 51.49
CA PRO A 12 37.28 -9.63 50.40
C PRO A 12 37.53 -10.42 49.07
N THR A 13 38.26 -9.72 48.17
CA THR A 13 39.38 -10.17 47.29
C THR A 13 39.23 -10.63 45.83
N SER A 14 40.14 -10.05 45.04
CA SER A 14 40.54 -10.12 43.63
C SER A 14 41.44 -11.31 43.24
N LEU A 15 41.57 -11.60 41.92
CA LEU A 15 42.80 -12.01 41.17
C LEU A 15 42.38 -12.32 39.69
N GLN A 16 42.80 -11.55 38.67
CA GLN A 16 44.06 -11.55 37.88
C GLN A 16 44.05 -12.39 36.57
N HIS A 17 44.32 -11.65 35.49
CA HIS A 17 44.98 -11.87 34.19
C HIS A 17 45.57 -13.22 33.73
N HIS A 18 45.50 -13.36 32.38
CA HIS A 18 46.39 -13.98 31.37
C HIS A 18 45.60 -14.99 30.51
N GLY A 19 45.70 -15.09 29.17
CA GLY A 19 46.53 -14.49 28.13
C GLY A 19 46.51 -15.46 26.93
N GLY A 20 46.37 -14.92 25.70
CA GLY A 20 46.74 -15.49 24.38
C GLY A 20 46.44 -16.95 24.01
N TRP A 21 46.01 -17.20 22.77
CA TRP A 21 46.87 -17.77 21.70
C TRP A 21 46.05 -18.03 20.41
N LEU A 22 46.76 -17.86 19.29
CA LEU A 22 46.32 -18.04 17.92
C LEU A 22 45.94 -19.49 17.57
N GLY A 23 44.90 -19.61 16.74
CA GLY A 23 44.96 -20.28 15.43
C GLY A 23 44.86 -21.80 15.37
N VAL A 24 43.74 -22.30 14.82
CA VAL A 24 43.73 -23.53 13.99
C VAL A 24 42.60 -23.42 12.94
N LEU A 25 42.98 -23.26 11.67
CA LEU A 25 42.15 -23.60 10.51
C LEU A 25 42.05 -25.14 10.39
N PRO A 26 40.91 -25.69 9.92
CA PRO A 26 40.94 -26.95 9.19
C PRO A 26 40.46 -26.76 7.74
N ARG A 27 41.46 -26.87 6.86
CA ARG A 27 41.50 -27.59 5.58
C ARG A 27 40.17 -28.08 4.98
N SER A 28 39.88 -27.54 3.79
CA SER A 28 39.56 -28.24 2.54
C SER A 28 38.99 -29.66 2.65
N ARG A 29 37.70 -29.82 2.31
CA ARG A 29 37.11 -31.10 1.88
C ARG A 29 36.48 -30.96 0.49
N VAL A 30 37.20 -31.51 -0.49
CA VAL A 30 36.74 -32.38 -1.58
C VAL A 30 35.36 -32.06 -2.19
N LEU A 31 35.41 -31.51 -3.41
CA LEU A 31 34.33 -31.51 -4.39
C LEU A 31 33.79 -32.95 -4.59
N ARG A 32 32.51 -33.16 -4.29
CA ARG A 32 31.73 -34.30 -4.78
C ARG A 32 30.68 -33.77 -5.77
N GLU A 33 30.60 -34.45 -6.90
CA GLU A 33 29.69 -34.20 -8.02
C GLU A 33 28.20 -34.11 -7.59
N PRO A 34 27.37 -33.34 -8.31
CA PRO A 34 25.98 -33.13 -7.95
C PRO A 34 25.16 -34.40 -8.24
N ARG A 35 24.46 -34.90 -7.21
CA ARG A 35 23.35 -35.85 -7.41
C ARG A 35 22.09 -35.05 -7.67
N SER A 36 21.48 -35.28 -8.83
CA SER A 36 20.13 -34.85 -9.19
C SER A 36 19.10 -35.37 -8.19
N TYR A 37 18.41 -34.48 -7.49
CA TYR A 37 17.18 -34.80 -6.77
C TYR A 37 16.11 -33.76 -7.05
N SER A 38 14.93 -34.28 -7.34
CA SER A 38 13.68 -33.61 -7.67
C SER A 38 13.30 -32.54 -6.64
N VAL A 39 13.05 -31.33 -7.10
CA VAL A 39 12.44 -30.25 -6.33
C VAL A 39 10.98 -30.62 -6.06
N ALA A 40 10.63 -30.86 -4.80
CA ALA A 40 9.24 -30.87 -4.37
C ALA A 40 8.80 -29.42 -4.16
N SER A 41 7.73 -29.04 -4.84
CA SER A 41 7.09 -27.72 -4.81
C SER A 41 6.58 -27.37 -3.41
N CYS A 42 7.03 -26.24 -2.85
CA CYS A 42 6.40 -25.58 -1.70
C CYS A 42 5.04 -24.97 -2.09
N PRO A 43 4.08 -24.86 -1.16
CA PRO A 43 2.75 -24.32 -1.44
C PRO A 43 2.78 -22.80 -1.62
N HIS A 44 1.95 -22.33 -2.56
CA HIS A 44 1.81 -20.98 -3.07
C HIS A 44 1.35 -19.94 -2.04
N ASN A 45 1.90 -18.72 -2.12
CA ASN A 45 1.39 -17.52 -1.45
C ASN A 45 0.45 -16.76 -2.42
N PRO A 46 -0.89 -16.85 -2.25
CA PRO A 46 -1.85 -16.41 -3.26
C PRO A 46 -1.95 -14.88 -3.41
N ILE A 47 -1.46 -14.08 -2.46
CA ILE A 47 -1.58 -12.62 -2.49
C ILE A 47 -0.39 -11.96 -3.20
N GLY A 48 0.82 -12.52 -3.04
CA GLY A 48 2.03 -12.08 -3.74
C GLY A 48 1.97 -12.32 -5.25
N ASP A 49 1.39 -13.44 -5.67
CA ASP A 49 1.23 -13.78 -7.09
C ASP A 49 0.12 -13.01 -7.79
N LEU A 50 -0.92 -12.58 -7.06
CA LEU A 50 -1.98 -11.74 -7.62
C LEU A 50 -1.45 -10.35 -8.00
N CYS A 51 -0.51 -9.81 -7.22
CA CYS A 51 0.19 -8.54 -7.51
C CYS A 51 1.17 -8.66 -8.69
N ARG A 52 1.84 -9.81 -8.86
CA ARG A 52 2.69 -10.07 -10.04
C ARG A 52 1.86 -10.19 -11.32
N LYS A 53 0.68 -10.81 -11.26
CA LYS A 53 -0.24 -10.94 -12.41
C LYS A 53 -0.91 -9.62 -12.80
N THR A 54 -1.26 -8.75 -11.85
CA THR A 54 -1.89 -7.45 -12.16
C THR A 54 -0.93 -6.41 -12.75
N ALA A 55 0.37 -6.46 -12.43
CA ALA A 55 1.37 -5.58 -13.05
C ALA A 55 1.54 -5.82 -14.57
N LEU A 56 1.27 -7.03 -15.05
CA LEU A 56 1.34 -7.40 -16.47
C LEU A 56 0.09 -7.02 -17.27
N VAL A 57 -1.07 -6.85 -16.61
CA VAL A 57 -2.35 -6.51 -17.27
C VAL A 57 -2.37 -5.06 -17.79
N ARG A 58 -1.43 -4.20 -17.36
CA ARG A 58 -1.29 -2.85 -17.93
C ARG A 58 -0.68 -2.80 -19.33
N ALA A 59 -0.22 -3.93 -19.87
CA ALA A 59 0.20 -4.04 -21.26
C ALA A 59 -0.89 -4.58 -22.20
N SER A 60 -2.05 -5.02 -21.69
CA SER A 60 -3.14 -5.58 -22.50
C SER A 60 -4.52 -5.25 -21.91
N THR A 61 -5.03 -4.06 -22.20
CA THR A 61 -6.45 -3.76 -21.98
C THR A 61 -7.26 -4.19 -23.21
N GLY A 62 -7.94 -5.33 -23.11
CA GLY A 62 -9.01 -5.78 -24.01
C GLY A 62 -9.63 -7.10 -23.54
N GLY A 63 -10.93 -7.08 -23.16
CA GLY A 63 -11.87 -8.21 -23.00
C GLY A 63 -11.70 -9.11 -21.76
N ASP A 64 -12.36 -8.86 -20.63
CA ASP A 64 -13.65 -9.45 -20.15
C ASP A 64 -13.65 -11.00 -20.09
N ALA A 65 -13.58 -11.63 -18.90
CA ALA A 65 -14.60 -11.78 -17.83
C ALA A 65 -15.73 -12.77 -18.18
N ALA A 66 -15.53 -14.05 -17.84
CA ALA A 66 -16.58 -15.06 -17.82
C ALA A 66 -17.36 -15.04 -16.49
N ALA A 67 -18.65 -15.26 -16.63
CA ALA A 67 -19.73 -15.02 -15.68
C ALA A 67 -19.81 -15.97 -14.47
N LEU A 68 -20.18 -15.40 -13.32
CA LEU A 68 -21.09 -16.04 -12.37
C LEU A 68 -22.28 -15.11 -12.14
N GLY A 69 -23.47 -15.63 -12.46
CA GLY A 69 -24.67 -14.85 -12.69
C GLY A 69 -25.27 -14.20 -11.45
N SER A 70 -25.62 -12.93 -11.59
CA SER A 70 -26.87 -12.36 -11.11
C SER A 70 -27.22 -11.17 -12.01
N GLY A 71 -28.50 -11.06 -12.38
CA GLY A 71 -28.92 -10.41 -13.61
C GLY A 71 -28.60 -8.91 -13.72
N ASP A 72 -28.00 -8.55 -14.85
CA ASP A 72 -28.18 -7.26 -15.51
C ASP A 72 -28.11 -7.51 -17.03
N GLY A 73 -29.02 -6.89 -17.79
CA GLY A 73 -29.15 -7.09 -19.24
C GLY A 73 -27.92 -6.64 -20.05
N PRO A 74 -27.89 -6.93 -21.36
CA PRO A 74 -26.74 -6.58 -22.21
C PRO A 74 -26.48 -5.06 -22.14
N SER A 75 -25.21 -4.70 -21.92
CA SER A 75 -24.72 -3.33 -22.00
C SER A 75 -25.28 -2.66 -23.26
N PRO A 76 -25.95 -1.50 -23.15
CA PRO A 76 -26.64 -0.93 -24.29
C PRO A 76 -25.62 -0.53 -25.34
N ALA A 77 -25.65 -1.23 -26.49
CA ALA A 77 -24.93 -0.85 -27.69
C ALA A 77 -25.05 0.67 -27.89
N LEU A 78 -23.91 1.33 -28.12
CA LEU A 78 -23.73 2.78 -28.22
C LEU A 78 -24.80 3.42 -29.13
N ARG A 79 -25.92 3.84 -28.54
CA ARG A 79 -26.95 4.58 -29.27
C ARG A 79 -26.45 6.01 -29.47
N GLY A 80 -26.37 6.41 -30.74
CA GLY A 80 -26.16 7.81 -31.10
C GLY A 80 -27.25 8.72 -30.53
N PRO A 81 -27.03 10.04 -30.53
CA PRO A 81 -28.02 10.99 -30.03
C PRO A 81 -29.37 10.79 -30.73
N ALA A 82 -30.48 10.88 -29.98
CA ALA A 82 -31.83 10.58 -30.48
C ALA A 82 -32.27 11.47 -31.66
N ASP A 83 -31.62 12.61 -31.83
CA ASP A 83 -31.77 13.63 -32.86
C ASP A 83 -30.62 13.63 -33.90
N GLY A 84 -29.66 12.70 -33.80
CA GLY A 84 -28.57 12.51 -34.76
C GLY A 84 -27.47 13.59 -34.74
N ALA A 85 -27.58 14.61 -33.89
CA ALA A 85 -26.64 15.73 -33.83
C ALA A 85 -25.56 15.52 -32.76
N TRP A 86 -24.32 15.32 -33.21
CA TRP A 86 -23.13 15.29 -32.34
C TRP A 86 -22.73 16.72 -31.95
N THR A 87 -23.47 17.31 -31.00
CA THR A 87 -23.11 18.63 -30.48
C THR A 87 -21.85 18.56 -29.60
N PRO A 88 -21.05 19.63 -29.50
CA PRO A 88 -19.91 19.67 -28.59
C PRO A 88 -20.30 19.35 -27.13
N GLU A 89 -21.50 19.76 -26.70
CA GLU A 89 -22.05 19.48 -25.38
C GLU A 89 -22.33 17.99 -25.19
N TYR A 90 -22.96 17.33 -26.18
CA TYR A 90 -23.22 15.90 -26.15
C TYR A 90 -21.92 15.09 -26.11
N ILE A 91 -20.94 15.44 -26.94
CA ILE A 91 -19.63 14.78 -26.94
C ILE A 91 -18.96 14.89 -25.57
N ARG A 92 -18.96 16.08 -24.95
CA ARG A 92 -18.39 16.27 -23.61
C ARG A 92 -19.08 15.42 -22.55
N GLU A 93 -20.41 15.36 -22.56
CA GLU A 93 -21.15 14.54 -21.61
C GLU A 93 -20.92 13.04 -21.82
N ARG A 94 -20.81 12.58 -23.07
CA ARG A 94 -20.51 11.17 -23.37
C ARG A 94 -19.11 10.77 -22.95
N VAL A 95 -18.11 11.62 -23.20
CA VAL A 95 -16.73 11.39 -22.70
C VAL A 95 -16.74 11.29 -21.18
N ARG A 96 -17.45 12.18 -20.49
CA ARG A 96 -17.59 12.15 -19.02
C ARG A 96 -18.25 10.86 -18.52
N GLN A 97 -19.26 10.35 -19.22
CA GLN A 97 -19.91 9.08 -18.86
C GLN A 97 -18.96 7.90 -19.01
N GLN A 98 -18.26 7.82 -20.15
CA GLN A 98 -17.28 6.77 -20.40
C GLN A 98 -16.15 6.78 -19.36
N GLU A 99 -15.64 7.96 -18.99
CA GLU A 99 -14.65 8.10 -17.92
C GLU A 99 -15.14 7.53 -16.59
N VAL A 100 -16.39 7.84 -16.23
CA VAL A 100 -16.98 7.34 -14.98
C VAL A 100 -17.13 5.82 -15.03
N GLU A 101 -17.56 5.27 -16.18
CA GLU A 101 -17.67 3.82 -16.38
C GLU A 101 -16.32 3.11 -16.28
N GLU A 102 -15.27 3.66 -16.91
CA GLU A 102 -13.90 3.15 -16.86
C GLU A 102 -13.32 3.21 -15.43
N GLU A 103 -13.45 4.35 -14.74
CA GLU A 103 -13.02 4.49 -13.34
C GLU A 103 -13.79 3.53 -12.42
N THR A 104 -15.09 3.33 -12.66
CA THR A 104 -15.91 2.40 -11.87
C THR A 104 -15.51 0.95 -12.10
N LYS A 105 -15.24 0.54 -13.34
CA LYS A 105 -14.77 -0.81 -13.66
C LYS A 105 -13.41 -1.08 -13.00
N LEU A 106 -12.46 -0.16 -13.18
CA LEU A 106 -11.14 -0.25 -12.56
C LEU A 106 -11.25 -0.31 -11.04
N ALA A 107 -12.14 0.47 -10.43
CA ALA A 107 -12.35 0.44 -8.99
C ALA A 107 -12.87 -0.90 -8.48
N LYS A 108 -13.84 -1.52 -9.17
CA LYS A 108 -14.32 -2.86 -8.84
C LYS A 108 -13.19 -3.90 -8.90
N ASP A 109 -12.38 -3.86 -9.94
CA ASP A 109 -11.27 -4.81 -10.11
C ASP A 109 -10.21 -4.66 -9.01
N LEU A 110 -9.87 -3.42 -8.66
CA LEU A 110 -8.88 -3.12 -7.63
C LEU A 110 -9.39 -3.39 -6.21
N THR A 111 -10.70 -3.27 -5.96
CA THR A 111 -11.29 -3.47 -4.62
C THR A 111 -11.77 -4.88 -4.37
N ARG A 112 -11.94 -5.72 -5.41
CA ARG A 112 -12.41 -7.11 -5.29
C ARG A 112 -11.65 -7.92 -4.23
N PRO A 113 -10.29 -7.93 -4.17
CA PRO A 113 -9.58 -8.69 -3.14
C PRO A 113 -9.93 -8.26 -1.72
N PHE A 114 -10.20 -6.96 -1.52
CA PHE A 114 -10.58 -6.43 -0.21
C PHE A 114 -12.02 -6.80 0.16
N GLN A 115 -12.90 -6.98 -0.82
CA GLN A 115 -14.28 -7.42 -0.59
C GLN A 115 -14.34 -8.90 -0.21
N GLU A 116 -13.44 -9.72 -0.76
CA GLU A 116 -13.33 -11.15 -0.47
C GLU A 116 -12.79 -11.40 0.95
N ASP A 117 -11.78 -10.61 1.37
CA ASP A 117 -11.20 -10.71 2.71
C ASP A 117 -10.86 -9.32 3.30
N PRO A 118 -11.85 -8.58 3.83
CA PRO A 118 -11.62 -7.28 4.44
C PRO A 118 -10.88 -7.39 5.78
N GLU A 119 -11.00 -8.52 6.49
CA GLU A 119 -10.33 -8.74 7.77
C GLU A 119 -8.84 -9.01 7.59
N GLY A 120 -8.45 -9.69 6.51
CA GLY A 120 -7.05 -9.94 6.16
C GLY A 120 -6.22 -8.67 5.99
N LEU A 121 -6.84 -7.53 5.66
CA LEU A 121 -6.15 -6.23 5.64
C LEU A 121 -5.63 -5.80 7.02
N TYR A 122 -6.25 -6.28 8.11
CA TYR A 122 -5.80 -6.06 9.48
C TYR A 122 -5.03 -7.28 10.04
N ASN A 123 -5.52 -8.49 9.78
CA ASN A 123 -4.97 -9.76 10.29
C ASN A 123 -3.74 -10.25 9.52
N TYR A 124 -3.17 -9.46 8.60
CA TYR A 124 -2.01 -9.85 7.78
C TYR A 124 -0.79 -10.33 8.59
N VAL A 125 -0.57 -9.78 9.79
CA VAL A 125 0.50 -10.23 10.69
C VAL A 125 0.19 -11.60 11.29
N ASP A 126 -1.06 -11.87 11.63
CA ASP A 126 -1.47 -13.16 12.19
C ASP A 126 -1.28 -14.26 11.13
N HIS A 127 -1.69 -13.99 9.89
CA HIS A 127 -1.41 -14.87 8.75
C HIS A 127 0.09 -15.10 8.52
N ALA A 128 0.92 -14.07 8.70
CA ALA A 128 2.36 -14.20 8.59
C ALA A 128 2.97 -15.07 9.71
N TYR A 129 2.43 -15.03 10.93
CA TYR A 129 2.84 -15.95 11.99
C TYR A 129 2.37 -17.38 11.74
N GLU A 130 1.15 -17.57 11.24
CA GLU A 130 0.63 -18.89 10.82
C GLU A 130 1.52 -19.49 9.71
N GLU A 131 1.90 -18.69 8.70
CA GLU A 131 2.83 -19.10 7.65
C GLU A 131 4.21 -19.47 8.22
N ALA A 132 4.75 -18.66 9.14
CA ALA A 132 6.03 -18.96 9.78
C ALA A 132 6.00 -20.27 10.58
N GLN A 133 4.91 -20.55 11.29
CA GLN A 133 4.73 -21.80 12.04
C GLN A 133 4.68 -23.01 11.10
N LEU A 134 3.94 -22.91 9.99
CA LEU A 134 3.88 -23.96 8.97
C LEU A 134 5.27 -24.22 8.34
N LEU A 135 6.05 -23.17 8.08
CA LEU A 135 7.41 -23.29 7.57
C LEU A 135 8.34 -23.98 8.57
N ASP A 136 8.20 -23.70 9.87
CA ASP A 136 8.97 -24.35 10.94
C ASP A 136 8.65 -25.85 11.04
N GLU A 137 7.36 -26.20 10.96
CA GLU A 137 6.91 -27.60 10.94
C GLU A 137 7.44 -28.37 9.71
N LEU A 138 7.55 -27.71 8.55
CA LEU A 138 8.03 -28.30 7.31
C LEU A 138 9.56 -28.38 7.21
N ALA A 139 10.29 -27.43 7.82
CA ALA A 139 11.75 -27.32 7.69
C ALA A 139 12.53 -28.39 8.49
N GLY A 140 11.96 -28.94 9.56
CA GLY A 140 12.65 -29.96 10.38
C GLY A 140 13.97 -29.44 10.98
N GLU A 141 15.10 -30.11 10.71
CA GLU A 141 16.45 -29.69 11.15
C GLU A 141 17.18 -28.74 10.17
N LEU A 142 16.55 -28.33 9.06
CA LEU A 142 17.15 -27.37 8.14
C LEU A 142 17.06 -25.95 8.71
N PRO A 143 18.04 -25.06 8.43
CA PRO A 143 17.96 -23.68 8.88
C PRO A 143 16.68 -23.04 8.34
N LEU A 144 15.87 -22.53 9.26
CA LEU A 144 14.61 -21.86 8.98
C LEU A 144 14.79 -20.78 7.90
N PRO A 145 13.86 -20.64 6.94
CA PRO A 145 13.75 -19.41 6.17
C PRO A 145 13.56 -18.22 7.14
N SER A 146 14.07 -17.05 6.75
CA SER A 146 13.82 -15.81 7.49
C SER A 146 12.32 -15.63 7.75
N TYR A 147 11.93 -15.18 8.95
CA TYR A 147 10.53 -14.84 9.25
C TYR A 147 9.92 -13.99 8.13
N PRO A 148 8.65 -14.20 7.76
CA PRO A 148 7.95 -13.31 6.84
C PRO A 148 8.07 -11.86 7.31
N ALA A 149 8.19 -10.92 6.36
CA ALA A 149 8.51 -9.53 6.65
C ALA A 149 7.54 -8.90 7.67
N ALA A 150 6.24 -9.20 7.57
CA ALA A 150 5.22 -8.74 8.51
C ALA A 150 5.49 -9.21 9.96
N ALA A 151 5.78 -10.50 10.17
CA ALA A 151 6.09 -11.06 11.47
C ALA A 151 7.42 -10.52 12.02
N ALA A 152 8.45 -10.41 11.17
CA ALA A 152 9.73 -9.82 11.56
C ALA A 152 9.58 -8.37 12.04
N ASN A 153 8.79 -7.57 11.32
CA ASN A 153 8.51 -6.18 11.68
C ASN A 153 7.71 -6.08 12.98
N ASP A 154 6.73 -6.96 13.19
CA ASP A 154 5.93 -7.00 14.42
C ASP A 154 6.80 -7.37 15.64
N ILE A 155 7.71 -8.33 15.50
CA ILE A 155 8.70 -8.69 16.55
C ILE A 155 9.61 -7.51 16.90
N ILE A 156 10.12 -6.81 15.89
CA ILE A 156 11.02 -5.66 16.10
C ILE A 156 10.25 -4.49 16.74
N GLY A 157 9.02 -4.26 16.27
CA GLY A 157 8.18 -3.14 16.64
C GLY A 157 8.87 -1.79 16.44
N MET A 158 8.72 -0.91 17.42
CA MET A 158 9.49 0.34 17.51
C MET A 158 10.97 0.15 17.92
N GLY A 159 11.57 -1.04 17.76
CA GLY A 159 12.86 -1.42 18.36
C GLY A 159 14.05 -0.47 18.13
N SER A 160 14.05 0.28 17.01
CA SER A 160 15.09 1.27 16.69
C SER A 160 14.70 2.72 17.03
N TRP A 161 13.52 2.94 17.61
CA TRP A 161 13.05 4.27 18.01
C TRP A 161 13.61 4.64 19.37
N ARG A 162 14.10 5.87 19.49
CA ARG A 162 14.55 6.46 20.77
C ARG A 162 13.40 6.53 21.78
N LEU A 163 12.19 6.85 21.32
CA LEU A 163 11.03 7.08 22.19
C LEU A 163 10.21 5.81 22.52
N LYS A 164 10.58 4.62 22.00
CA LYS A 164 9.80 3.36 22.14
C LYS A 164 9.22 3.16 23.54
N SER A 165 10.06 3.13 24.57
CA SER A 165 9.62 2.79 25.95
C SER A 165 9.01 3.93 26.75
N TYR A 166 8.76 5.09 26.12
CA TYR A 166 8.25 6.29 26.78
C TYR A 166 6.91 6.76 26.22
N VAL A 167 6.46 6.13 25.12
CA VAL A 167 5.16 6.40 24.51
C VAL A 167 4.12 5.38 24.97
N ASP A 168 2.86 5.74 24.78
CA ASP A 168 1.74 4.88 25.09
C ASP A 168 1.74 3.64 24.18
N PRO A 169 1.38 2.44 24.69
CA PRO A 169 1.34 1.21 23.90
C PRO A 169 0.53 1.32 22.60
N VAL A 170 -0.50 2.18 22.55
CA VAL A 170 -1.25 2.37 21.30
C VAL A 170 -0.41 3.07 20.22
N ILE A 171 0.47 4.01 20.58
CA ILE A 171 1.40 4.62 19.63
C ILE A 171 2.40 3.56 19.17
N GLU A 172 2.95 2.75 20.09
CA GLU A 172 3.87 1.67 19.73
C GLU A 172 3.26 0.70 18.72
N PHE A 173 2.03 0.27 18.99
CA PHE A 173 1.27 -0.60 18.11
C PHE A 173 1.06 0.03 16.73
N MET A 174 0.57 1.27 16.70
CA MET A 174 0.26 1.96 15.44
C MET A 174 1.51 2.18 14.60
N VAL A 175 2.61 2.66 15.19
CA VAL A 175 3.89 2.85 14.47
C VAL A 175 4.39 1.54 13.90
N THR A 176 4.37 0.47 14.71
CA THR A 176 4.78 -0.87 14.29
C THR A 176 3.99 -1.35 13.08
N ARG A 177 2.65 -1.24 13.13
CA ARG A 177 1.79 -1.70 12.03
C ARG A 177 1.92 -0.83 10.78
N ILE A 178 2.05 0.48 10.91
CA ILE A 178 2.20 1.42 9.78
C ILE A 178 3.55 1.24 9.09
N GLU A 179 4.66 1.25 9.84
CA GLU A 179 6.01 1.04 9.30
C GLU A 179 6.20 -0.39 8.76
N GLY A 180 5.53 -1.38 9.36
CA GLY A 180 5.48 -2.75 8.90
C GLY A 180 4.83 -2.87 7.53
N CYS A 181 3.68 -2.21 7.31
CA CYS A 181 3.03 -2.17 5.99
C CYS A 181 3.94 -1.55 4.92
N TRP A 182 4.71 -0.51 5.25
CA TRP A 182 5.66 0.09 4.30
C TRP A 182 6.73 -0.91 3.87
N ARG A 183 7.35 -1.60 4.83
CA ARG A 183 8.42 -2.57 4.55
C ARG A 183 7.94 -3.81 3.84
N GLU A 184 6.70 -4.22 4.06
CA GLU A 184 6.14 -5.41 3.42
C GLU A 184 5.59 -5.12 2.03
N ILE A 185 4.85 -4.02 1.84
CA ILE A 185 4.14 -3.75 0.58
C ILE A 185 5.01 -3.01 -0.41
N LEU A 186 5.79 -2.03 0.06
CA LEU A 186 6.71 -1.28 -0.81
C LEU A 186 8.02 -2.04 -0.96
N ASP A 187 8.46 -2.73 0.10
CA ASP A 187 9.66 -3.58 0.12
C ASP A 187 10.87 -2.87 -0.48
N GLU A 188 11.32 -3.32 -1.64
CA GLU A 188 12.46 -2.73 -2.36
C GLU A 188 12.22 -1.26 -2.76
N ASP A 189 10.94 -0.87 -3.03
CA ASP A 189 10.57 0.48 -3.48
C ASP A 189 10.73 1.51 -2.35
N LEU A 190 10.83 1.05 -1.10
CA LEU A 190 10.95 1.90 0.08
C LEU A 190 12.39 2.43 0.24
N CYS A 191 12.59 3.69 -0.14
CA CYS A 191 13.86 4.39 -0.03
C CYS A 191 13.89 5.37 1.16
N LEU A 192 15.06 5.61 1.75
CA LEU A 192 15.24 6.69 2.73
C LEU A 192 15.08 8.06 2.06
N TYR A 193 14.32 8.96 2.68
CA TYR A 193 14.17 10.32 2.16
C TYR A 193 15.50 11.09 2.27
N PRO A 194 15.87 11.92 1.27
CA PRO A 194 17.16 12.60 1.24
C PRO A 194 17.50 13.36 2.52
N ARG A 195 18.60 12.94 3.15
CA ARG A 195 19.01 13.41 4.49
C ARG A 195 19.23 14.92 4.55
N ASP A 196 19.73 15.53 3.47
CA ASP A 196 20.06 16.95 3.43
C ASP A 196 18.85 17.88 3.52
N LYS A 197 17.64 17.34 3.33
CA LYS A 197 16.39 18.10 3.41
C LYS A 197 15.87 18.27 4.84
N TRP A 198 16.28 17.41 5.78
CA TRP A 198 15.67 17.37 7.11
C TRP A 198 16.60 16.83 8.20
N LYS A 199 17.31 15.73 7.93
CA LYS A 199 18.19 15.08 8.90
C LYS A 199 19.47 15.88 9.15
N SER A 200 20.01 16.56 8.13
CA SER A 200 21.18 17.44 8.26
C SER A 200 20.94 18.66 9.17
N VAL A 201 19.69 19.14 9.23
CA VAL A 201 19.26 20.23 10.12
C VAL A 201 18.79 19.73 11.49
N GLY A 202 18.91 18.43 11.74
CA GLY A 202 18.63 17.83 13.05
C GLY A 202 17.17 17.53 13.34
N TRP A 203 16.30 17.51 12.34
CA TRP A 203 14.89 17.19 12.54
C TRP A 203 14.58 15.70 12.71
N ASP A 204 15.58 14.82 12.66
CA ASP A 204 15.40 13.40 12.96
C ASP A 204 15.15 13.14 14.44
N LEU A 205 15.91 13.80 15.31
CA LEU A 205 15.80 13.69 16.77
C LEU A 205 15.75 15.09 17.34
N VAL A 206 14.54 15.59 17.56
CA VAL A 206 14.31 16.93 18.09
C VAL A 206 14.12 16.87 19.61
N ASP A 207 14.69 17.84 20.30
CA ASP A 207 14.53 18.07 21.73
C ASP A 207 14.53 19.58 22.00
N SER A 208 13.50 20.10 22.67
CA SER A 208 13.41 21.54 22.94
C SER A 208 14.47 22.05 23.93
N GLU A 209 15.04 21.16 24.76
CA GLU A 209 16.16 21.52 25.65
C GLU A 209 17.52 21.46 24.95
N ASP A 210 17.60 20.83 23.78
CA ASP A 210 18.82 20.80 22.95
C ASP A 210 18.50 20.95 21.46
N PRO A 211 17.93 22.10 21.03
CA PRO A 211 17.47 22.29 19.66
C PRO A 211 18.63 22.34 18.65
N LYS A 212 19.86 22.59 19.12
CA LYS A 212 21.07 22.64 18.29
C LYS A 212 21.90 21.35 18.34
N ARG A 213 21.49 20.36 19.13
CA ARG A 213 22.20 19.09 19.31
C ARG A 213 23.63 19.30 19.81
N GLU A 214 23.84 20.30 20.67
CA GLU A 214 25.16 20.65 21.20
C GLU A 214 25.59 19.69 22.32
N LEU A 215 24.67 18.88 22.87
CA LEU A 215 24.93 17.92 23.94
C LEU A 215 25.32 16.52 23.41
N GLU A 216 26.13 16.47 22.34
CA GLU A 216 26.64 15.22 21.79
C GLU A 216 27.32 14.36 22.88
N GLY A 217 26.80 13.15 23.11
CA GLY A 217 27.34 12.16 24.05
C GLY A 217 26.60 12.01 25.38
N PHE A 218 25.61 12.85 25.69
CA PHE A 218 24.68 12.62 26.80
C PHE A 218 23.45 11.83 26.34
N SER A 219 22.90 10.97 27.21
CA SER A 219 21.57 10.43 26.93
C SER A 219 20.58 11.57 27.00
N TRP A 220 19.66 11.64 26.04
CA TRP A 220 18.53 12.58 26.08
C TRP A 220 17.72 12.47 27.40
N ALA A 221 17.75 11.29 28.03
CA ALA A 221 17.11 11.01 29.32
C ALA A 221 17.90 11.60 30.52
N ASP A 222 19.16 11.96 30.33
CA ASP A 222 20.00 12.59 31.37
C ASP A 222 19.78 14.11 31.43
N ILE A 223 19.17 14.71 30.40
CA ILE A 223 18.82 16.12 30.39
C ILE A 223 17.60 16.30 31.31
N PRO A 224 17.72 17.06 32.41
CA PRO A 224 16.62 17.25 33.35
C PRO A 224 15.54 18.11 32.71
N ASP A 225 14.28 17.73 32.91
CA ASP A 225 13.19 18.54 32.38
C ASP A 225 13.06 19.90 33.08
N PRO A 226 12.67 20.96 32.35
CA PRO A 226 12.50 22.28 32.93
C PRO A 226 11.36 22.29 33.94
N VAL A 227 11.52 23.08 35.02
CA VAL A 227 10.46 23.23 36.03
C VAL A 227 9.31 24.07 35.44
N LYS A 228 8.07 23.75 35.79
CA LYS A 228 6.90 24.52 35.36
C LYS A 228 7.09 26.03 35.62
N GLY A 229 7.01 26.82 34.55
CA GLY A 229 7.20 28.28 34.58
C GLY A 229 8.62 28.76 34.30
N ALA A 230 9.60 27.85 34.17
CA ALA A 230 10.91 28.16 33.62
C ALA A 230 10.86 28.30 32.09
N GLU A 231 11.89 28.92 31.52
CA GLU A 231 12.15 28.90 30.08
C GLU A 231 12.32 27.44 29.61
N GLY A 232 11.84 27.11 28.40
CA GLY A 232 11.82 25.74 27.87
C GLY A 232 10.62 24.88 28.32
N TYR A 233 9.89 25.28 29.37
CA TYR A 233 8.68 24.55 29.78
C TYR A 233 7.47 24.86 28.87
N PRO A 234 6.73 23.83 28.38
CA PRO A 234 6.99 22.40 28.56
C PRO A 234 8.00 21.86 27.55
N ARG A 235 8.91 20.98 28.00
CA ARG A 235 9.83 20.29 27.09
C ARG A 235 9.07 19.39 26.11
N LEU A 236 9.45 19.43 24.83
CA LEU A 236 8.90 18.62 23.75
C LEU A 236 10.03 17.89 23.04
N GLN A 237 9.88 16.57 22.91
CA GLN A 237 10.80 15.72 22.16
C GLN A 237 10.03 15.10 20.99
N LEU A 238 10.60 15.19 19.80
CA LEU A 238 10.06 14.60 18.58
C LEU A 238 11.08 13.63 17.99
N GLU A 239 10.60 12.54 17.42
CA GLU A 239 11.39 11.61 16.62
C GLU A 239 10.69 11.42 15.28
N ASN A 240 11.44 11.64 14.20
CA ASN A 240 10.92 11.63 12.85
C ASN A 240 11.60 10.56 12.02
N ARG A 241 10.81 9.86 11.19
CA ARG A 241 11.33 9.03 10.10
C ARG A 241 10.62 9.40 8.82
N VAL A 242 11.43 9.54 7.77
CA VAL A 242 10.95 9.98 6.46
C VAL A 242 11.52 9.06 5.38
N TYR A 243 10.62 8.53 4.56
CA TYR A 243 10.91 7.65 3.43
C TYR A 243 10.33 8.25 2.14
N CYS A 244 10.67 7.65 1.00
CA CYS A 244 10.08 7.92 -0.31
C CYS A 244 10.00 6.61 -1.10
N SER A 245 9.21 6.60 -2.17
CA SER A 245 9.04 5.46 -3.05
C SER A 245 8.75 5.94 -4.48
N ARG A 246 8.67 5.07 -5.47
CA ARG A 246 8.24 5.41 -6.83
C ARG A 246 6.91 6.16 -6.87
N VAL A 247 5.94 5.80 -6.03
CA VAL A 247 4.60 6.42 -6.02
C VAL A 247 4.50 7.56 -5.00
N PHE A 248 5.28 7.50 -3.92
CA PHE A 248 5.20 8.46 -2.83
C PHE A 248 6.42 9.35 -2.77
N ARG A 249 6.23 10.66 -2.90
CA ARG A 249 7.33 11.61 -2.67
C ARG A 249 7.79 11.58 -1.22
N LYS A 250 6.88 11.31 -0.27
CA LYS A 250 7.21 11.34 1.15
C LYS A 250 6.28 10.48 1.99
N LEU A 251 6.84 9.57 2.78
CA LEU A 251 6.15 8.86 3.84
C LEU A 251 6.78 9.34 5.16
N HIS A 252 6.04 10.14 5.93
CA HIS A 252 6.53 10.75 7.16
C HIS A 252 5.77 10.16 8.35
N VAL A 253 6.52 9.64 9.33
CA VAL A 253 6.02 9.28 10.66
C VAL A 253 6.78 10.09 11.71
N GLU A 254 6.03 10.75 12.58
CA GLU A 254 6.51 11.55 13.70
C GLU A 254 5.88 11.04 14.98
N VAL A 255 6.72 10.83 15.99
CA VAL A 255 6.31 10.49 17.35
C VAL A 255 6.80 11.58 18.29
N GLY A 256 5.91 12.11 19.11
CA GLY A 256 6.23 13.20 20.03
C GLY A 256 5.81 12.91 21.47
N ILE A 257 6.65 13.31 22.42
CA ILE A 257 6.33 13.33 23.85
C ILE A 257 6.57 14.71 24.43
N ARG A 258 5.62 15.19 25.23
CA ARG A 258 5.72 16.45 25.94
C ARG A 258 5.70 16.20 27.43
N GLN A 259 6.52 16.93 28.15
CA GLN A 259 6.73 16.79 29.59
C GLN A 259 5.45 16.83 30.43
N ASP A 260 4.39 17.50 29.95
CA ASP A 260 3.10 17.60 30.63
C ASP A 260 2.15 16.41 30.39
N GLY A 261 2.66 15.32 29.82
CA GLY A 261 1.92 14.08 29.59
C GLY A 261 1.18 14.03 28.25
N MET A 262 1.39 15.00 27.37
CA MET A 262 0.88 14.94 26.00
C MET A 262 1.78 14.05 25.14
N GLN A 263 1.19 13.19 24.31
CA GLN A 263 1.91 12.41 23.32
C GLN A 263 1.20 12.50 21.97
N VAL A 264 1.94 12.40 20.88
CA VAL A 264 1.41 12.50 19.53
C VAL A 264 2.04 11.46 18.61
N LEU A 265 1.22 10.87 17.75
CA LEU A 265 1.63 10.17 16.54
C LEU A 265 1.05 10.93 15.36
N HIS A 266 1.91 11.34 14.43
CA HIS A 266 1.53 12.00 13.18
C HIS A 266 2.11 11.20 12.02
N VAL A 267 1.26 10.79 11.09
CA VAL A 267 1.65 10.07 9.89
C VAL A 267 1.01 10.74 8.68
N VAL A 268 1.82 11.09 7.70
CA VAL A 268 1.33 11.58 6.40
C VAL A 268 2.08 10.89 5.28
N VAL A 269 1.32 10.35 4.32
CA VAL A 269 1.85 9.77 3.09
C VAL A 269 1.41 10.61 1.90
N TYR A 270 2.42 11.20 1.27
CA TYR A 270 2.32 12.17 0.20
C TYR A 270 2.62 11.49 -1.14
N PRO A 271 1.63 11.33 -2.05
CA PRO A 271 1.88 10.82 -3.39
C PRO A 271 2.75 11.80 -4.18
N ARG A 272 3.48 11.33 -5.19
CA ARG A 272 4.16 12.25 -6.13
C ARG A 272 3.12 13.12 -6.84
N TYR A 273 3.53 14.30 -7.30
CA TYR A 273 2.60 15.31 -7.78
C TYR A 273 1.77 14.91 -9.01
N ASN A 274 2.26 13.94 -9.77
CA ASN A 274 1.62 13.41 -10.97
C ASN A 274 0.79 12.14 -10.73
N TYR A 275 0.64 11.66 -9.48
CA TYR A 275 -0.21 10.50 -9.19
C TYR A 275 -1.57 10.95 -8.68
N ASP A 276 -2.62 10.40 -9.30
CA ASP A 276 -4.02 10.65 -8.92
C ASP A 276 -4.42 9.82 -7.71
N MET A 277 -3.84 10.18 -6.58
CA MET A 277 -4.00 9.51 -5.29
C MET A 277 -4.29 10.53 -4.20
N PRO A 278 -5.12 10.18 -3.20
CA PRO A 278 -5.29 11.02 -2.03
C PRO A 278 -4.02 11.05 -1.18
N ILE A 279 -3.91 12.06 -0.32
CA ILE A 279 -2.89 12.11 0.75
C ILE A 279 -3.42 11.30 1.92
N PHE A 280 -2.73 10.25 2.35
CA PHE A 280 -3.11 9.54 3.57
C PHE A 280 -2.64 10.33 4.79
N GLY A 281 -3.52 10.54 5.77
CA GLY A 281 -3.21 11.21 7.03
C GLY A 281 -3.75 10.42 8.21
N LEU A 282 -2.94 10.30 9.26
CA LEU A 282 -3.29 9.68 10.54
C LEU A 282 -2.68 10.51 11.68
N ASP A 283 -3.53 10.98 12.59
CA ASP A 283 -3.13 11.71 13.79
C ASP A 283 -3.73 11.06 15.04
N LEU A 284 -2.90 10.84 16.06
CA LEU A 284 -3.32 10.36 17.37
C LEU A 284 -2.73 11.26 18.44
N VAL A 285 -3.58 11.90 19.26
CA VAL A 285 -3.15 12.78 20.35
C VAL A 285 -3.63 12.22 21.67
N LEU A 286 -2.69 11.91 22.56
CA LEU A 286 -2.94 11.46 23.91
C LEU A 286 -2.59 12.55 24.92
N VAL A 287 -3.34 12.58 26.02
CA VAL A 287 -3.03 13.42 27.18
C VAL A 287 -3.23 12.56 28.43
N ASN A 288 -2.15 12.35 29.19
CA ASN A 288 -2.14 11.54 30.41
C ASN A 288 -2.73 10.12 30.20
N GLY A 289 -2.27 9.42 29.15
CA GLY A 289 -2.69 8.06 28.80
C GLY A 289 -4.13 7.92 28.25
N ARG A 290 -4.80 9.04 27.93
CA ARG A 290 -6.11 9.02 27.27
C ARG A 290 -6.02 9.61 25.88
N VAL A 291 -6.57 8.92 24.89
CA VAL A 291 -6.71 9.42 23.52
C VAL A 291 -7.75 10.55 23.51
N THR A 292 -7.31 11.75 23.16
CA THR A 292 -8.15 12.96 23.10
C THR A 292 -8.57 13.31 21.68
N LEU A 293 -7.85 12.81 20.69
CA LEU A 293 -8.13 12.96 19.27
C LEU A 293 -7.53 11.77 18.52
N ALA A 294 -8.32 11.14 17.67
CA ALA A 294 -7.90 10.11 16.74
C ALA A 294 -8.50 10.45 15.37
N VAL A 295 -7.64 10.70 14.37
CA VAL A 295 -8.04 11.09 13.02
C VAL A 295 -7.36 10.16 12.02
N VAL A 296 -8.11 9.65 11.05
CA VAL A 296 -7.54 8.98 9.89
C VAL A 296 -8.36 9.27 8.65
N ASP A 297 -7.70 9.54 7.53
CA ASP A 297 -8.36 9.84 6.26
C ASP A 297 -7.47 9.59 5.04
N CYS A 298 -8.13 9.32 3.90
CA CYS A 298 -7.56 9.51 2.58
C CYS A 298 -8.00 10.90 2.10
N CYS A 299 -7.18 11.92 2.31
CA CYS A 299 -7.50 13.31 2.01
C CYS A 299 -7.55 13.56 0.48
N PRO A 300 -8.68 14.01 -0.08
CA PRO A 300 -8.83 14.11 -1.53
C PRO A 300 -8.04 15.27 -2.12
N VAL A 301 -7.38 15.01 -3.26
CA VAL A 301 -6.65 16.04 -4.03
C VAL A 301 -7.48 16.58 -5.20
N ARG A 302 -8.40 15.78 -5.75
CA ARG A 302 -9.31 16.23 -6.83
C ARG A 302 -10.23 17.37 -6.38
N HIS A 303 -10.76 18.12 -7.33
CA HIS A 303 -11.70 19.21 -7.10
C HIS A 303 -12.98 18.72 -6.39
N GLY A 304 -13.54 19.58 -5.54
CA GLY A 304 -14.76 19.28 -4.80
C GLY A 304 -14.60 18.17 -3.76
N LEU A 305 -13.38 17.92 -3.29
CA LEU A 305 -13.06 16.91 -2.26
C LEU A 305 -13.53 15.49 -2.65
N LYS A 306 -13.43 15.16 -3.93
CA LYS A 306 -13.80 13.85 -4.46
C LYS A 306 -12.63 12.87 -4.38
N LEU A 307 -12.92 11.65 -3.93
CA LEU A 307 -11.98 10.55 -3.99
C LEU A 307 -12.15 9.74 -5.28
N PRO A 308 -11.07 9.15 -5.81
CA PRO A 308 -11.20 8.07 -6.78
C PRO A 308 -12.06 6.94 -6.21
N PRO A 309 -12.93 6.29 -7.01
CA PRO A 309 -13.97 5.39 -6.49
C PRO A 309 -13.40 4.24 -5.65
N GLN A 310 -12.25 3.67 -6.03
CA GLN A 310 -11.60 2.59 -5.28
C GLN A 310 -11.27 2.96 -3.83
N TYR A 311 -10.91 4.21 -3.54
CA TYR A 311 -10.67 4.65 -2.16
C TYR A 311 -11.98 4.83 -1.40
N MET A 312 -13.00 5.40 -2.04
CA MET A 312 -14.30 5.61 -1.43
C MET A 312 -14.97 4.27 -1.06
N GLU A 313 -14.95 3.31 -1.98
CA GLU A 313 -15.49 1.96 -1.77
C GLU A 313 -14.73 1.21 -0.68
N THR A 314 -13.39 1.27 -0.70
CA THR A 314 -12.53 0.66 0.33
C THR A 314 -12.79 1.27 1.70
N MET A 315 -12.82 2.59 1.82
CA MET A 315 -13.10 3.27 3.10
C MET A 315 -14.48 2.89 3.64
N ALA A 316 -15.50 2.87 2.77
CA ALA A 316 -16.86 2.50 3.17
C ALA A 316 -16.96 1.02 3.59
N LEU A 317 -16.27 0.11 2.89
CA LEU A 317 -16.17 -1.30 3.25
C LEU A 317 -15.54 -1.45 4.64
N LEU A 318 -14.36 -0.87 4.85
CA LEU A 318 -13.61 -1.01 6.10
C LEU A 318 -14.33 -0.36 7.29
N GLN A 319 -15.07 0.74 7.07
CA GLN A 319 -15.92 1.31 8.12
C GLN A 319 -17.08 0.38 8.50
N ARG A 320 -17.68 -0.35 7.56
CA ARG A 320 -18.69 -1.37 7.89
C ARG A 320 -18.06 -2.55 8.63
N THR A 321 -16.86 -2.99 8.24
CA THR A 321 -16.19 -4.14 8.85
C THR A 321 -15.71 -3.85 10.28
N PHE A 322 -15.06 -2.72 10.52
CA PHE A 322 -14.37 -2.46 11.79
C PHE A 322 -15.06 -1.45 12.71
N MET A 323 -16.03 -0.69 12.19
CA MET A 323 -16.68 0.39 12.93
C MET A 323 -18.21 0.22 12.98
N GLU A 324 -18.75 -1.01 12.87
CA GLU A 324 -20.19 -1.27 12.82
C GLU A 324 -20.95 -0.71 14.04
N ASP A 325 -20.38 -0.89 15.23
CA ASP A 325 -21.02 -0.52 16.50
C ASP A 325 -20.95 0.99 16.83
N GLN A 326 -20.32 1.80 15.98
CA GLN A 326 -20.16 3.23 16.24
C GLN A 326 -21.11 4.09 15.41
N ASP A 327 -21.78 5.03 16.09
CA ASP A 327 -22.68 5.99 15.45
C ASP A 327 -21.94 6.81 14.36
N PRO A 328 -22.35 6.72 13.08
CA PRO A 328 -21.79 7.54 12.01
C PRO A 328 -21.88 9.04 12.30
N ALA A 329 -22.88 9.50 13.06
CA ALA A 329 -23.01 10.90 13.45
C ALA A 329 -21.95 11.37 14.45
N ALA A 330 -21.34 10.45 15.21
CA ALA A 330 -20.21 10.74 16.10
C ALA A 330 -18.89 11.00 15.34
N ARG A 331 -18.87 10.78 14.02
CA ARG A 331 -17.71 10.91 13.12
C ARG A 331 -17.74 12.25 12.36
N SER A 332 -18.28 13.29 12.96
CA SER A 332 -18.42 14.59 12.30
C SER A 332 -17.06 15.19 11.97
N ILE A 333 -16.87 15.59 10.71
CA ILE A 333 -15.69 16.31 10.26
C ILE A 333 -15.60 17.64 11.03
N PRO A 334 -14.49 17.94 11.72
CA PRO A 334 -14.34 19.23 12.39
C PRO A 334 -14.33 20.39 11.38
N ASP A 335 -14.77 21.58 11.79
CA ASP A 335 -14.79 22.78 10.91
C ASP A 335 -13.45 23.06 10.21
N TRP A 336 -12.33 22.81 10.90
CA TRP A 336 -10.99 23.01 10.36
C TRP A 336 -10.59 21.97 9.30
N GLY A 337 -11.26 20.81 9.29
CA GLY A 337 -11.02 19.72 8.35
C GLY A 337 -11.90 19.79 7.09
N VAL A 338 -12.93 20.65 7.04
CA VAL A 338 -13.91 20.69 5.95
C VAL A 338 -13.26 21.01 4.58
N SER A 339 -12.13 21.71 4.55
CA SER A 339 -11.42 22.07 3.31
C SER A 339 -10.41 21.02 2.83
N THR A 340 -10.17 19.97 3.60
CA THR A 340 -9.08 19.00 3.37
C THR A 340 -9.52 17.56 3.45
N PHE A 341 -10.40 17.23 4.39
CA PHE A 341 -10.84 15.87 4.67
C PHE A 341 -11.89 15.38 3.69
N SER A 342 -11.88 14.08 3.45
CA SER A 342 -12.88 13.39 2.67
C SER A 342 -14.21 13.31 3.42
N PRO A 343 -15.34 13.07 2.73
CA PRO A 343 -16.63 12.82 3.38
C PRO A 343 -16.64 11.61 4.30
N LEU A 344 -15.65 10.71 4.20
CA LEU A 344 -15.51 9.49 5.00
C LEU A 344 -14.39 9.60 6.03
N ALA A 345 -13.81 10.78 6.24
CA ALA A 345 -12.78 10.98 7.26
C ALA A 345 -13.28 10.56 8.63
N LEU A 346 -12.48 9.78 9.36
CA LEU A 346 -12.81 9.34 10.70
C LEU A 346 -12.09 10.24 11.70
N CYS A 347 -12.84 11.06 12.43
CA CYS A 347 -12.32 11.90 13.51
C CYS A 347 -13.13 11.63 14.77
N ILE A 348 -12.52 10.95 15.76
CA ILE A 348 -13.20 10.56 16.98
C ILE A 348 -12.38 10.88 18.24
N LYS A 349 -13.07 10.85 19.38
CA LYS A 349 -12.46 10.82 20.70
C LYS A 349 -12.90 9.53 21.39
N PRO A 350 -12.11 8.45 21.30
CA PRO A 350 -12.47 7.16 21.88
C PRO A 350 -12.73 7.29 23.38
N SER A 351 -13.87 6.77 23.82
CA SER A 351 -14.29 6.76 25.22
C SER A 351 -14.09 5.40 25.88
N THR A 352 -13.95 4.32 25.08
CA THR A 352 -13.68 2.96 25.58
C THR A 352 -12.48 2.31 24.85
N PRO A 353 -11.84 1.30 25.46
CA PRO A 353 -10.79 0.52 24.80
C PRO A 353 -11.25 -0.15 23.50
N GLU A 354 -12.51 -0.59 23.42
CA GLU A 354 -13.10 -1.23 22.25
C GLU A 354 -13.23 -0.22 21.10
N GLU A 355 -13.64 1.01 21.39
CA GLU A 355 -13.68 2.08 20.39
C GLU A 355 -12.30 2.42 19.85
N LEU A 356 -11.28 2.44 20.72
CA LEU A 356 -9.90 2.66 20.33
C LEU A 356 -9.36 1.49 19.48
N ALA A 357 -9.67 0.26 19.85
CA ALA A 357 -9.30 -0.93 19.08
C ALA A 357 -9.96 -0.94 17.70
N ALA A 358 -11.23 -0.58 17.60
CA ALA A 358 -11.96 -0.43 16.34
C ALA A 358 -11.29 0.62 15.42
N PHE A 359 -10.95 1.79 15.97
CA PHE A 359 -10.19 2.82 15.25
C PHE A 359 -8.84 2.30 14.76
N ALA A 360 -8.07 1.64 15.63
CA ALA A 360 -6.75 1.12 15.28
C ALA A 360 -6.83 0.07 14.17
N LYS A 361 -7.80 -0.86 14.24
CA LYS A 361 -8.09 -1.85 13.20
C LYS A 361 -8.38 -1.18 11.86
N TYR A 362 -9.33 -0.24 11.86
CA TYR A 362 -9.71 0.52 10.68
C TYR A 362 -8.52 1.28 10.07
N ALA A 363 -7.76 2.01 10.89
CA ALA A 363 -6.64 2.82 10.42
C ALA A 363 -5.52 1.97 9.81
N VAL A 364 -5.17 0.83 10.43
CA VAL A 364 -4.17 -0.11 9.90
C VAL A 364 -4.66 -0.74 8.59
N ALA A 365 -5.91 -1.23 8.55
CA ALA A 365 -6.48 -1.84 7.35
C ALA A 365 -6.59 -0.84 6.19
N LEU A 366 -7.00 0.40 6.47
CA LEU A 366 -7.10 1.46 5.48
C LEU A 366 -5.73 1.82 4.93
N HIS A 367 -4.72 1.97 5.79
CA HIS A 367 -3.35 2.26 5.38
C HIS A 367 -2.78 1.14 4.50
N ARG A 368 -3.00 -0.12 4.90
CA ARG A 368 -2.58 -1.28 4.12
C ARG A 368 -3.24 -1.29 2.74
N ALA A 369 -4.56 -1.11 2.68
CA ALA A 369 -5.29 -1.05 1.41
C ALA A 369 -4.83 0.13 0.54
N TYR A 370 -4.57 1.30 1.14
CA TYR A 370 -4.03 2.47 0.45
C TYR A 370 -2.69 2.17 -0.25
N LEU A 371 -1.77 1.49 0.44
CA LEU A 371 -0.50 1.07 -0.15
C LEU A 371 -0.70 0.00 -1.25
N THR A 372 -1.57 -0.98 -1.04
CA THR A 372 -1.88 -2.00 -2.06
C THR A 372 -2.46 -1.38 -3.32
N LEU A 373 -3.38 -0.41 -3.20
CA LEU A 373 -3.91 0.35 -4.33
C LEU A 373 -2.82 1.15 -5.05
N SER A 374 -1.79 1.62 -4.33
CA SER A 374 -0.66 2.36 -4.90
C SER A 374 0.21 1.52 -5.84
N LEU A 375 0.30 0.20 -5.63
CA LEU A 375 1.04 -0.70 -6.51
C LEU A 375 0.51 -0.65 -7.94
N ASN A 376 -0.80 -0.47 -8.08
CA ASN A 376 -1.50 -0.33 -9.35
C ASN A 376 -1.66 1.13 -9.78
N ALA A 377 -1.05 2.12 -9.13
CA ALA A 377 -1.14 3.51 -9.54
C ALA A 377 -0.21 3.82 -10.71
N ALA A 378 -0.69 4.59 -11.69
CA ALA A 378 0.11 5.11 -12.80
C ALA A 378 0.21 6.65 -12.70
N PRO A 379 1.34 7.23 -13.09
CA PRO A 379 1.46 8.67 -13.19
C PRO A 379 0.60 9.20 -14.34
N VAL A 380 0.00 10.36 -14.12
CA VAL A 380 -0.61 11.19 -15.17
C VAL A 380 0.52 11.85 -15.95
N VAL A 381 0.64 11.51 -17.24
CA VAL A 381 1.66 12.05 -18.14
C VAL A 381 0.98 12.86 -19.23
N ALA A 382 1.25 14.17 -19.28
CA ALA A 382 0.71 15.05 -20.32
C ALA A 382 1.64 15.06 -21.54
N GLY A 383 1.21 14.40 -22.62
CA GLY A 383 1.89 14.48 -23.91
C GLY A 383 1.69 15.84 -24.61
N PRO A 384 2.49 16.17 -25.64
CA PRO A 384 2.31 17.41 -26.40
C PRO A 384 0.89 17.54 -26.96
N GLY A 385 0.17 18.58 -26.54
CA GLY A 385 -1.21 18.84 -26.98
C GLY A 385 -2.30 18.14 -26.16
N ASP A 386 -1.96 17.29 -25.19
CA ASP A 386 -2.92 16.66 -24.29
C ASP A 386 -3.36 17.63 -23.19
N ARG A 387 -4.32 18.49 -23.53
CA ARG A 387 -4.89 19.47 -22.60
C ARG A 387 -5.60 18.83 -21.41
N ARG A 388 -6.09 17.59 -21.55
CA ARG A 388 -6.86 16.90 -20.51
C ARG A 388 -5.92 16.36 -19.43
N ALA A 389 -4.86 15.66 -19.83
CA ALA A 389 -3.83 15.22 -18.88
C ALA A 389 -3.14 16.42 -18.21
N ALA A 390 -2.91 17.51 -18.94
CA ALA A 390 -2.36 18.74 -18.37
C ALA A 390 -3.30 19.37 -17.32
N ALA A 391 -4.60 19.44 -17.60
CA ALA A 391 -5.60 19.94 -16.65
C ALA A 391 -5.69 19.04 -15.40
N LYS A 392 -5.65 17.72 -15.57
CA LYS A 392 -5.65 16.76 -14.47
C LYS A 392 -4.39 16.91 -13.60
N LEU A 393 -3.21 17.05 -14.21
CA LEU A 393 -1.97 17.30 -13.47
C LEU A 393 -2.05 18.59 -12.64
N GLN A 394 -2.62 19.66 -13.21
CA GLN A 394 -2.82 20.91 -12.48
C GLN A 394 -3.79 20.75 -11.31
N GLU A 395 -4.89 20.02 -11.49
CA GLU A 395 -5.83 19.70 -10.42
C GLU A 395 -5.14 18.96 -9.26
N LEU A 396 -4.29 17.97 -9.56
CA LEU A 396 -3.53 17.24 -8.53
C LEU A 396 -2.58 18.16 -7.76
N LEU A 397 -1.85 19.03 -8.46
CA LEU A 397 -0.96 20.03 -7.86
C LEU A 397 -1.73 20.98 -6.92
N ASP A 398 -2.85 21.54 -7.41
CA ASP A 398 -3.69 22.45 -6.64
C ASP A 398 -4.30 21.76 -5.41
N GLY A 399 -4.66 20.48 -5.56
CA GLY A 399 -5.13 19.61 -4.49
C GLY A 399 -4.15 19.43 -3.36
N GLN A 400 -2.93 19.03 -3.71
CA GLN A 400 -1.87 18.82 -2.72
C GLN A 400 -1.40 20.14 -2.10
N LYS A 401 -1.35 21.22 -2.88
CA LYS A 401 -1.07 22.57 -2.36
C LYS A 401 -2.11 22.99 -1.34
N ARG A 402 -3.40 22.86 -1.69
CA ARG A 402 -4.53 23.14 -0.78
C ARG A 402 -4.37 22.37 0.53
N PHE A 403 -4.07 21.07 0.48
CA PHE A 403 -3.87 20.28 1.68
C PHE A 403 -2.76 20.88 2.57
N CYS A 404 -1.59 21.14 2.01
CA CYS A 404 -0.44 21.66 2.77
C CYS A 404 -0.74 23.05 3.37
N GLU A 405 -1.31 23.98 2.58
CA GLU A 405 -1.65 25.33 3.04
C GLU A 405 -2.66 25.31 4.19
N ASN A 406 -3.71 24.50 4.11
CA ASN A 406 -4.70 24.37 5.19
C ASN A 406 -4.09 23.76 6.46
N GLN A 407 -3.18 22.79 6.34
CA GLN A 407 -2.52 22.19 7.50
C GLN A 407 -1.53 23.16 8.17
N LEU A 408 -0.88 24.04 7.41
CA LEU A 408 -0.04 25.11 7.97
C LEU A 408 -0.82 26.14 8.79
N GLU A 409 -2.10 26.32 8.49
CA GLU A 409 -3.03 27.17 9.26
C GLU A 409 -3.53 26.49 10.55
N ASN A 410 -3.21 25.21 10.78
CA ASN A 410 -3.64 24.48 11.96
C ASN A 410 -3.01 25.06 13.25
N LYS A 411 -3.78 25.94 13.90
CA LYS A 411 -3.38 26.65 15.12
C LYS A 411 -3.08 25.70 16.30
N LYS A 412 -3.62 24.48 16.32
CA LYS A 412 -3.39 23.56 17.45
C LYS A 412 -1.97 23.02 17.41
N THR A 413 -1.57 22.41 16.29
CA THR A 413 -0.21 21.89 16.08
C THR A 413 0.82 23.01 16.25
N ARG A 414 0.57 24.16 15.61
CA ARG A 414 1.43 25.34 15.73
C ARG A 414 1.64 25.79 17.18
N ARG A 415 0.57 25.91 17.98
CA ARG A 415 0.69 26.32 19.39
C ARG A 415 1.50 25.34 20.23
N VAL A 416 1.39 24.04 19.94
CA VAL A 416 2.17 23.00 20.64
C VAL A 416 3.66 23.18 20.37
N LEU A 417 4.04 23.39 19.11
CA LEU A 417 5.42 23.58 18.69
C LEU A 417 5.98 24.94 19.17
N GLU A 418 5.22 26.03 19.00
CA GLU A 418 5.63 27.38 19.41
C GLU A 418 5.89 27.47 20.91
N ALA A 419 5.14 26.73 21.73
CA ALA A 419 5.33 26.70 23.18
C ALA A 419 6.67 26.08 23.60
N ALA A 420 7.23 25.17 22.80
CA ALA A 420 8.47 24.48 23.12
C ALA A 420 9.69 25.03 22.36
N PHE A 421 9.52 25.43 21.09
CA PHE A 421 10.63 25.79 20.19
C PHE A 421 10.63 27.27 19.75
N GLY A 422 9.58 28.03 20.08
CA GLY A 422 9.40 29.37 19.57
C GLY A 422 8.89 29.43 18.12
N LYS A 423 8.64 30.64 17.64
CA LYS A 423 7.90 30.88 16.40
C LYS A 423 8.71 30.57 15.15
N GLU A 424 9.93 31.08 15.07
CA GLU A 424 10.78 30.97 13.88
C GLU A 424 11.09 29.50 13.56
N TRP A 425 11.45 28.72 14.58
CA TRP A 425 11.69 27.29 14.44
C TRP A 425 10.43 26.54 14.00
N THR A 426 9.28 26.87 14.60
CA THR A 426 7.99 26.25 14.24
C THR A 426 7.60 26.53 12.79
N ASP A 427 7.78 27.77 12.33
CA ASP A 427 7.49 28.15 10.94
C ASP A 427 8.34 27.34 9.96
N GLU A 428 9.63 27.16 10.23
CA GLU A 428 10.50 26.34 9.38
C GLU A 428 10.13 24.86 9.43
N TYR A 429 9.93 24.30 10.63
CA TYR A 429 9.59 22.89 10.81
C TYR A 429 8.28 22.52 10.11
N MET A 430 7.24 23.32 10.32
CA MET A 430 5.93 23.06 9.72
C MET A 430 5.98 23.19 8.18
N SER A 431 6.62 24.24 7.65
CA SER A 431 6.63 24.53 6.21
C SER A 431 7.62 23.71 5.37
N LYS A 432 8.71 23.24 5.99
CA LYS A 432 9.79 22.52 5.28
C LYS A 432 9.80 21.02 5.59
N LEU A 433 9.22 20.57 6.72
CA LEU A 433 9.14 19.16 7.08
C LEU A 433 7.72 18.63 7.20
N MET A 434 6.82 19.22 7.98
CA MET A 434 5.50 18.57 8.18
C MET A 434 4.62 18.65 6.93
N PHE A 435 4.55 19.85 6.32
CA PHE A 435 3.60 20.18 5.25
C PHE A 435 4.30 20.90 4.09
N ASP A 436 5.33 20.26 3.52
CA ASP A 436 6.09 20.80 2.41
C ASP A 436 5.37 20.65 1.05
N PHE A 437 5.46 21.70 0.24
CA PHE A 437 4.97 21.73 -1.13
C PHE A 437 6.00 22.39 -2.06
N ASP A 438 6.74 21.56 -2.79
CA ASP A 438 7.73 21.99 -3.78
C ASP A 438 7.62 21.11 -5.03
N PRO A 439 6.75 21.46 -6.00
CA PRO A 439 6.59 20.68 -7.22
C PRO A 439 7.80 20.76 -8.17
N SER A 440 8.80 21.59 -7.86
CA SER A 440 10.06 21.62 -8.61
C SER A 440 11.06 20.55 -8.18
N TYR A 441 10.79 19.90 -7.04
CA TYR A 441 11.64 18.90 -6.44
C TYR A 441 10.89 17.59 -6.23
N GLU A 442 11.52 16.50 -6.64
CA GLU A 442 10.95 15.16 -6.56
C GLU A 442 12.09 14.24 -6.08
N PRO A 443 11.99 13.62 -4.90
CA PRO A 443 13.10 12.85 -4.34
C PRO A 443 13.41 11.64 -5.23
N PRO A 444 14.69 11.27 -5.36
CA PRO A 444 15.05 10.10 -6.14
C PRO A 444 14.41 8.86 -5.53
N TYR A 445 13.99 7.94 -6.39
CA TYR A 445 13.60 6.60 -6.01
C TYR A 445 14.41 5.61 -6.82
N PHE A 446 14.54 4.40 -6.30
CA PHE A 446 15.15 3.31 -7.03
C PHE A 446 14.13 2.73 -8.02
N ASP A 447 14.45 2.76 -9.31
CA ASP A 447 13.63 2.10 -10.32
C ASP A 447 14.06 0.64 -10.44
N GLU A 448 13.32 -0.22 -9.76
CA GLU A 448 13.53 -1.68 -9.74
C GLU A 448 13.12 -2.40 -11.00
N SER A 449 12.56 -1.73 -12.02
CA SER A 449 12.17 -2.42 -13.24
C SER A 449 13.32 -3.29 -13.79
N LEU A 450 14.56 -2.79 -13.68
CA LEU A 450 15.78 -3.53 -14.00
C LEU A 450 16.12 -4.63 -12.99
N ASP A 451 16.03 -4.39 -11.68
CA ASP A 451 16.35 -5.41 -10.66
C ASP A 451 15.37 -6.57 -10.67
N ARG A 452 14.07 -6.29 -10.86
CA ARG A 452 13.02 -7.30 -11.09
C ARG A 452 13.27 -8.08 -12.38
N LEU A 453 13.70 -7.40 -13.44
CA LEU A 453 14.15 -8.07 -14.67
C LEU A 453 15.35 -8.99 -14.38
N TYR A 454 16.34 -8.54 -13.61
CA TYR A 454 17.49 -9.36 -13.24
C TYR A 454 17.11 -10.56 -12.39
N LYS A 455 16.32 -10.39 -11.32
CA LYS A 455 15.79 -11.49 -10.49
C LYS A 455 14.95 -12.46 -11.30
N PHE A 456 14.07 -11.93 -12.16
CA PHE A 456 13.30 -12.75 -13.09
C PHE A 456 14.23 -13.59 -13.96
N PHE A 457 15.28 -13.00 -14.54
CA PHE A 457 16.25 -13.77 -15.34
C PHE A 457 17.02 -14.79 -14.48
N ASP A 458 17.49 -14.42 -13.29
CA ASP A 458 18.26 -15.32 -12.41
C ASP A 458 17.43 -16.51 -11.92
N GLU A 459 16.16 -16.28 -11.60
CA GLU A 459 15.21 -17.31 -11.15
C GLU A 459 14.66 -18.15 -12.33
N SER A 460 14.53 -17.55 -13.52
CA SER A 460 13.92 -18.18 -14.71
C SER A 460 14.94 -18.79 -15.68
N LEU A 461 16.25 -18.76 -15.38
CA LEU A 461 17.37 -19.14 -16.25
C LEU A 461 17.50 -20.64 -16.56
N THR A 462 16.44 -21.43 -16.46
CA THR A 462 16.38 -22.68 -17.23
C THR A 462 15.78 -22.36 -18.61
N PRO A 463 16.38 -22.81 -19.72
CA PRO A 463 15.78 -22.67 -21.05
C PRO A 463 14.32 -23.18 -21.10
N GLN A 464 13.97 -24.14 -20.23
CA GLN A 464 12.60 -24.61 -20.06
C GLN A 464 11.69 -23.59 -19.35
N GLY A 465 12.17 -22.91 -18.29
CA GLY A 465 11.40 -21.90 -17.55
C GLY A 465 11.09 -20.67 -18.40
N MET A 466 12.07 -20.18 -19.16
CA MET A 466 11.84 -19.09 -20.13
C MET A 466 10.87 -19.48 -21.24
N ALA A 467 10.96 -20.72 -21.75
CA ALA A 467 10.04 -21.22 -22.77
C ALA A 467 8.60 -21.36 -22.22
N ALA A 468 8.45 -21.89 -21.00
CA ALA A 468 7.15 -22.03 -20.35
C ALA A 468 6.51 -20.66 -20.06
N TYR A 469 7.28 -19.70 -19.54
CA TYR A 469 6.80 -18.36 -19.27
C TYR A 469 6.43 -17.59 -20.55
N ASN A 470 7.26 -17.67 -21.59
CA ASN A 470 6.92 -17.07 -22.89
C ASN A 470 5.67 -17.72 -23.50
N GLN A 471 5.53 -19.04 -23.36
CA GLN A 471 4.35 -19.76 -23.81
C GLN A 471 3.10 -19.32 -23.03
N GLU A 472 3.19 -19.13 -21.71
CA GLU A 472 2.08 -18.60 -20.90
C GLU A 472 1.69 -17.17 -21.32
N LEU A 473 2.67 -16.29 -21.57
CA LEU A 473 2.43 -14.93 -22.05
C LEU A 473 1.81 -14.90 -23.45
N GLU A 474 2.32 -15.72 -24.37
CA GLU A 474 1.76 -15.85 -25.72
C GLU A 474 0.34 -16.42 -25.66
N MET A 475 0.09 -17.42 -24.83
CA MET A 475 -1.25 -17.97 -24.61
C MET A 475 -2.22 -16.94 -24.04
N ALA A 476 -1.82 -16.16 -23.02
CA ALA A 476 -2.66 -15.13 -22.43
C ALA A 476 -2.95 -13.98 -23.42
N ALA A 477 -1.95 -13.58 -24.20
CA ALA A 477 -2.12 -12.55 -25.23
C ALA A 477 -3.04 -13.02 -26.38
N GLU A 478 -2.94 -14.29 -26.77
CA GLU A 478 -3.80 -14.88 -27.79
C GLU A 478 -5.22 -15.09 -27.27
N GLU A 479 -5.40 -15.52 -26.02
CA GLU A 479 -6.69 -15.62 -25.35
C GLU A 479 -7.43 -14.28 -25.32
N ALA A 480 -6.74 -13.19 -25.00
CA ALA A 480 -7.31 -11.84 -25.04
C ALA A 480 -7.76 -11.43 -26.46
N ARG A 481 -6.96 -11.74 -27.49
CA ARG A 481 -7.33 -11.46 -28.90
C ARG A 481 -8.51 -12.31 -29.36
N VAL A 482 -8.59 -13.55 -28.93
CA VAL A 482 -9.68 -14.48 -29.22
C VAL A 482 -10.96 -13.96 -28.59
N SER A 483 -10.92 -13.58 -27.31
CA SER A 483 -12.06 -12.98 -26.58
C SER A 483 -12.55 -11.71 -27.28
N GLU A 484 -11.67 -10.77 -27.62
CA GLU A 484 -12.03 -9.54 -28.35
C GLU A 484 -12.67 -9.85 -29.72
N THR A 485 -12.14 -10.85 -30.43
CA THR A 485 -12.65 -11.25 -31.76
C THR A 485 -14.04 -11.87 -31.66
N LEU A 486 -14.28 -12.71 -30.65
CA LEU A 486 -15.57 -13.37 -30.43
C LEU A 486 -16.63 -12.40 -29.92
N ASP A 487 -16.28 -11.52 -28.97
CA ASP A 487 -17.19 -10.47 -28.48
C ASP A 487 -17.63 -9.54 -29.61
N LYS A 488 -16.69 -9.16 -30.48
CA LYS A 488 -16.98 -8.34 -31.65
C LYS A 488 -17.89 -9.07 -32.65
N ALA A 489 -17.70 -10.37 -32.84
CA ALA A 489 -18.57 -11.17 -33.70
C ALA A 489 -19.97 -11.34 -33.10
N ALA A 490 -20.08 -11.63 -31.79
CA ALA A 490 -21.33 -11.78 -31.06
C ALA A 490 -22.14 -10.47 -31.02
N ALA A 491 -21.47 -9.32 -30.99
CA ALA A 491 -22.09 -8.00 -31.09
C ALA A 491 -22.53 -7.62 -32.52
N GLY A 492 -22.37 -8.51 -33.51
CA GLY A 492 -22.70 -8.27 -34.91
C GLY A 492 -21.71 -7.35 -35.65
N GLY A 493 -20.52 -7.14 -35.09
CA GLY A 493 -19.45 -6.36 -35.70
C GLY A 493 -18.76 -7.09 -36.86
N PRO A 494 -18.15 -6.37 -37.82
CA PRO A 494 -17.43 -6.99 -38.92
C PRO A 494 -16.14 -7.66 -38.42
N VAL A 495 -16.06 -8.99 -38.58
CA VAL A 495 -14.89 -9.81 -38.30
C VAL A 495 -14.57 -10.63 -39.55
N SER A 496 -13.30 -10.65 -39.98
CA SER A 496 -12.87 -11.46 -41.13
C SER A 496 -12.94 -12.95 -40.79
N ARG A 497 -13.37 -13.78 -41.75
CA ARG A 497 -13.48 -15.24 -41.61
C ARG A 497 -12.19 -15.90 -41.09
N GLU A 498 -11.03 -15.43 -41.54
CA GLU A 498 -9.72 -15.92 -41.07
C GLU A 498 -9.49 -15.70 -39.58
N LYS A 499 -9.82 -14.51 -39.05
CA LYS A 499 -9.69 -14.19 -37.61
C LYS A 499 -10.66 -15.01 -36.77
N LEU A 500 -11.87 -15.22 -37.27
CA LEU A 500 -12.86 -16.03 -36.58
C LEU A 500 -12.43 -17.51 -36.55
N ASN A 501 -11.89 -18.03 -37.65
CA ASN A 501 -11.31 -19.38 -37.71
C ASN A 501 -10.18 -19.55 -36.69
N LEU A 502 -9.24 -18.60 -36.63
CA LEU A 502 -8.12 -18.63 -35.67
C LEU A 502 -8.62 -18.61 -34.22
N ALA A 503 -9.62 -17.76 -33.92
CA ALA A 503 -10.24 -17.69 -32.60
C ALA A 503 -10.89 -19.01 -32.16
N MET A 504 -11.63 -19.64 -33.08
CA MET A 504 -12.32 -20.91 -32.85
C MET A 504 -11.35 -22.09 -32.73
N GLN A 505 -10.27 -22.08 -33.52
CA GLN A 505 -9.20 -23.07 -33.41
C GLN A 505 -8.50 -22.97 -32.05
N PHE A 506 -8.17 -21.75 -31.60
CA PHE A 506 -7.58 -21.54 -30.29
C PHE A 506 -8.48 -22.11 -29.18
N LEU A 507 -9.79 -21.80 -29.18
CA LEU A 507 -10.73 -22.37 -28.21
C LEU A 507 -10.83 -23.89 -28.29
N TYR A 508 -10.79 -24.47 -29.49
CA TYR A 508 -10.78 -25.92 -29.66
C TYR A 508 -9.54 -26.56 -29.03
N GLU A 509 -8.38 -25.89 -29.09
CA GLU A 509 -7.12 -26.36 -28.53
C GLU A 509 -6.99 -26.09 -27.02
N SER A 510 -7.60 -25.01 -26.51
CA SER A 510 -7.42 -24.56 -25.11
C SER A 510 -8.59 -24.89 -24.16
N ASP A 511 -9.83 -24.99 -24.64
CA ASP A 511 -11.02 -25.25 -23.83
C ASP A 511 -11.59 -26.67 -24.09
N PRO A 512 -11.47 -27.60 -23.11
CA PRO A 512 -12.00 -28.96 -23.24
C PRO A 512 -13.52 -29.01 -23.42
N THR A 513 -14.25 -28.05 -22.86
CA THR A 513 -15.71 -27.95 -22.95
C THR A 513 -16.12 -27.56 -24.35
N PHE A 514 -15.47 -26.55 -24.90
CA PHE A 514 -15.69 -26.12 -26.28
C PHE A 514 -15.33 -27.22 -27.28
N ARG A 515 -14.19 -27.90 -27.08
CA ARG A 515 -13.81 -29.08 -27.89
C ARG A 515 -14.87 -30.17 -27.86
N ALA A 516 -15.34 -30.55 -26.68
CA ALA A 516 -16.38 -31.57 -26.53
C ALA A 516 -17.70 -31.16 -27.21
N ALA A 517 -18.05 -29.87 -27.17
CA ALA A 517 -19.23 -29.35 -27.86
C ALA A 517 -19.09 -29.43 -29.38
N VAL A 518 -17.93 -29.07 -29.93
CA VAL A 518 -17.62 -29.18 -31.37
C VAL A 518 -17.65 -30.64 -31.83
N GLU A 519 -17.04 -31.56 -31.09
CA GLU A 519 -17.02 -33.01 -31.40
C GLU A 519 -18.43 -33.64 -31.34
N THR A 520 -19.28 -33.15 -30.43
CA THR A 520 -20.68 -33.58 -30.31
C THR A 520 -21.50 -33.09 -31.50
N LEU A 521 -21.30 -31.85 -31.93
CA LEU A 521 -21.99 -31.23 -33.07
C LEU A 521 -21.49 -31.78 -34.42
N SER A 522 -20.25 -32.27 -34.49
CA SER A 522 -19.68 -32.91 -35.68
C SER A 522 -20.02 -34.40 -35.82
N TRP A 523 -20.84 -34.95 -34.92
CA TRP A 523 -21.24 -36.37 -34.87
C TRP A 523 -20.04 -37.33 -34.76
N GLY A 524 -19.01 -36.94 -34.01
CA GLY A 524 -17.83 -37.77 -33.76
C GLY A 524 -16.89 -37.92 -34.97
N LYS A 525 -17.00 -37.06 -35.98
CA LYS A 525 -16.00 -36.96 -37.04
C LYS A 525 -14.91 -35.95 -36.64
N GLU A 526 -13.65 -36.30 -36.86
CA GLU A 526 -12.55 -35.33 -36.82
C GLU A 526 -12.82 -34.23 -37.86
N VAL A 527 -13.00 -33.00 -37.39
CA VAL A 527 -13.15 -31.82 -38.25
C VAL A 527 -11.74 -31.26 -38.48
N PRO A 528 -11.25 -31.17 -39.73
CA PRO A 528 -9.99 -30.49 -40.03
C PRO A 528 -10.03 -29.05 -39.51
N SER A 529 -8.91 -28.53 -38.99
CA SER A 529 -8.82 -27.17 -38.42
C SER A 529 -9.28 -26.07 -39.41
N GLU A 530 -9.13 -26.30 -40.72
CA GLU A 530 -9.56 -25.38 -41.78
C GLU A 530 -11.09 -25.38 -42.03
N GLU A 531 -11.83 -26.35 -41.48
CA GLU A 531 -13.27 -26.57 -41.70
C GLU A 531 -14.14 -26.38 -40.44
N LEU A 532 -13.57 -25.87 -39.34
CA LEU A 532 -14.30 -25.57 -38.09
C LEU A 532 -15.47 -24.57 -38.29
N LEU A 533 -15.43 -23.77 -39.37
CA LEU A 533 -16.54 -22.93 -39.83
C LEU A 533 -17.33 -23.59 -40.96
N THR A 534 -18.16 -24.58 -40.63
CA THR A 534 -19.30 -24.89 -41.50
C THR A 534 -20.33 -23.76 -41.37
N GLU A 535 -21.03 -23.42 -42.46
CA GLU A 535 -22.13 -22.41 -42.44
C GLU A 535 -23.19 -22.74 -41.37
N GLU A 536 -23.37 -24.03 -41.08
CA GLU A 536 -24.27 -24.54 -40.03
C GLU A 536 -23.78 -24.20 -38.61
N PHE A 537 -22.46 -24.23 -38.35
CA PHE A 537 -21.88 -23.91 -37.05
C PHE A 537 -21.92 -22.40 -36.78
N LEU A 538 -21.65 -21.59 -37.81
CA LEU A 538 -21.78 -20.12 -37.74
C LEU A 538 -23.22 -19.69 -37.45
N GLN A 539 -24.21 -20.34 -38.06
CA GLN A 539 -25.62 -20.05 -37.80
C GLN A 539 -26.05 -20.40 -36.38
N LEU A 540 -25.45 -21.43 -35.75
CA LEU A 540 -25.76 -21.80 -34.37
C LEU A 540 -25.23 -20.76 -33.38
N ILE A 541 -23.98 -20.30 -33.56
CA ILE A 541 -23.32 -19.37 -32.63
C ILE A 541 -23.81 -17.92 -32.79
N THR A 542 -24.28 -17.55 -33.99
CA THR A 542 -24.81 -16.20 -34.27
C THR A 542 -26.33 -16.10 -34.12
N SER A 543 -27.01 -17.19 -33.78
CA SER A 543 -28.45 -17.16 -33.51
C SER A 543 -28.73 -16.64 -32.10
N PRO A 544 -29.58 -15.62 -31.92
CA PRO A 544 -29.91 -15.11 -30.60
C PRO A 544 -30.81 -16.13 -29.87
N GLY A 545 -30.22 -16.93 -28.98
CA GLY A 545 -30.98 -17.74 -28.02
C GLY A 545 -30.50 -19.15 -27.68
N SER A 546 -29.27 -19.55 -28.04
CA SER A 546 -28.69 -20.85 -27.63
C SER A 546 -27.46 -20.70 -26.77
#